data_AF-A0A3B1K155-F1
#
_entry.id   AF-A0A3B1K155-F1
#
_cell.length_a   1.000
_cell.length_b   1.000
_cell.length_c   1.000
_cell.angle_alpha   90.00
_cell.angle_beta   90.00
_cell.angle_gamma   90.00
#
_symmetry.space_group_name_H-M   'P 1'
#
loop_
_entity.id
_entity.type
_entity.pdbx_description
1 polymer ?
#
loop_
_entity_poly.entity_id
_entity_poly.type
_entity_poly.pdbx_seq_one_letter_code
_entity_poly.pdbx_strand_id
1 'polypeptide(L)'
;MSFRDLRSFTEMMRALGYPRLISMENFRAPNFPLVAEILIWLVKRYEPQMDIPSDVDTESDRVFFIKAVAQFMATKAHIKLNLKRLYQADGYAVKEMLKITSVLYNAMKTKQNADDDQNLDEGSSKFKFDLGSKIADLKAARQLGSEITAMGASLYDLLGHEEDLRESRTAAIARPLEIAETERALRAAIKDVMENVQKTKEQLNNISSDEASLEAKIEKKKQELERNQKRLQTLQSVRPAFMEEYEKIEEELQKQYETYVEKFRNLSFLEQQLEDHHRVEQERFEEAENSIRMMQNKLREEDRRLMKNGGMCMLPVKQWTLSFSKYFNCFLCWWSCTKYLFLYVFRCVYIMSVIMCIAIRAVCHCLQSEDSEIDVDDDDDDDDDDEEEDEANEDLDEDNDSLDGPAANPTRPGRSLHPQILEESDNDF
;
A
#
# COMPACT_ATOMS: atom_id res chain seq x y z
N MET A 1 21.28 -16.23 -17.68
CA MET A 1 21.82 -16.67 -19.00
C MET A 1 22.21 -18.13 -18.92
N SER A 2 22.03 -18.94 -19.98
CA SER A 2 22.61 -20.29 -20.03
C SER A 2 24.08 -20.20 -20.43
N PHE A 3 24.98 -20.85 -19.68
CA PHE A 3 26.42 -20.93 -20.00
C PHE A 3 26.69 -21.40 -21.45
N ARG A 4 25.75 -22.20 -21.99
CA ARG A 4 25.76 -22.68 -23.38
C ARG A 4 25.65 -21.55 -24.40
N ASP A 5 24.81 -20.55 -24.15
CA ASP A 5 24.54 -19.46 -25.11
C ASP A 5 25.77 -18.56 -25.27
N LEU A 6 26.47 -18.27 -24.17
CA LEU A 6 27.69 -17.45 -24.20
C LEU A 6 28.84 -18.17 -24.90
N ARG A 7 29.00 -19.46 -24.62
CA ARG A 7 30.01 -20.28 -25.32
C ARG A 7 29.74 -20.35 -26.81
N SER A 8 28.50 -20.65 -27.19
CA SER A 8 28.05 -20.66 -28.58
C SER A 8 28.31 -19.32 -29.27
N PHE A 9 27.99 -18.21 -28.61
CA PHE A 9 28.23 -16.87 -29.11
C PHE A 9 29.72 -16.59 -29.37
N THR A 10 30.58 -16.86 -28.40
CA THR A 10 32.03 -16.62 -28.53
C THR A 10 32.68 -17.47 -29.62
N GLU A 11 32.27 -18.73 -29.76
CA GLU A 11 32.73 -19.63 -30.82
C GLU A 11 32.28 -19.13 -32.21
N MET A 12 31.01 -18.73 -32.36
CA MET A 12 30.49 -18.20 -33.63
C MET A 12 31.13 -16.86 -34.01
N MET A 13 31.33 -15.95 -33.06
CA MET A 13 32.00 -14.67 -33.30
C MET A 13 33.45 -14.85 -33.75
N ARG A 14 34.16 -15.83 -33.18
CA ARG A 14 35.51 -16.21 -33.63
C ARG A 14 35.49 -16.76 -35.04
N ALA A 15 34.54 -17.65 -35.36
CA ALA A 15 34.43 -18.23 -36.71
C ALA A 15 34.08 -17.18 -37.77
N LEU A 16 33.26 -16.18 -37.42
CA LEU A 16 32.97 -15.04 -38.29
C LEU A 16 34.16 -14.06 -38.41
N GLY A 17 35.22 -14.22 -37.62
CA GLY A 17 36.43 -13.40 -37.69
C GLY A 17 36.33 -12.06 -36.97
N TYR A 18 35.62 -12.00 -35.85
CA TYR A 18 35.62 -10.82 -34.98
C TYR A 18 37.03 -10.59 -34.38
N PRO A 19 37.61 -9.38 -34.51
CA PRO A 19 39.04 -9.16 -34.24
C PRO A 19 39.41 -9.19 -32.74
N ARG A 20 38.47 -8.87 -31.85
CA ARG A 20 38.70 -8.82 -30.40
C ARG A 20 38.30 -10.14 -29.74
N LEU A 21 39.13 -10.66 -28.83
CA LEU A 21 38.78 -11.85 -28.06
C LEU A 21 37.69 -11.52 -27.03
N ILE A 22 36.57 -12.23 -27.12
CA ILE A 22 35.45 -12.13 -26.16
C ILE A 22 35.63 -13.23 -25.12
N SER A 23 35.83 -12.86 -23.85
CA SER A 23 35.87 -13.79 -22.71
C SER A 23 34.48 -13.96 -22.10
N MET A 24 34.27 -15.10 -21.43
CA MET A 24 33.06 -15.38 -20.67
C MET A 24 32.85 -14.40 -19.51
N GLU A 25 33.93 -13.78 -19.01
CA GLU A 25 33.90 -12.85 -17.89
C GLU A 25 33.38 -11.45 -18.28
N ASN A 26 33.47 -11.09 -19.57
CA ASN A 26 33.10 -9.75 -20.03
C ASN A 26 31.61 -9.41 -19.88
N PHE A 27 30.74 -10.40 -19.68
CA PHE A 27 29.29 -10.24 -19.53
C PHE A 27 28.77 -10.65 -18.14
N ARG A 28 29.66 -10.87 -17.17
CA ARG A 28 29.28 -11.06 -15.75
C ARG A 28 28.76 -9.76 -15.12
N ALA A 29 29.27 -8.63 -15.60
CA ALA A 29 28.81 -7.29 -15.25
C ALA A 29 28.42 -6.54 -16.55
N PRO A 30 27.55 -5.52 -16.46
CA PRO A 30 27.16 -4.71 -17.62
C PRO A 30 28.38 -4.06 -18.30
N ASN A 31 28.60 -4.37 -19.57
CA ASN A 31 29.70 -3.84 -20.37
C ASN A 31 29.17 -3.29 -21.70
N PHE A 32 28.57 -2.10 -21.63
CA PHE A 32 27.96 -1.44 -22.78
C PHE A 32 28.96 -1.11 -23.91
N PRO A 33 30.19 -0.60 -23.62
CA PRO A 33 31.15 -0.31 -24.69
C PRO A 33 31.49 -1.53 -25.54
N LEU A 34 31.63 -2.71 -24.92
CA LEU A 34 31.88 -3.95 -25.65
C LEU A 34 30.66 -4.36 -26.49
N VAL A 35 29.44 -4.23 -25.95
CA VAL A 35 28.21 -4.53 -26.70
C VAL A 35 28.05 -3.59 -27.90
N ALA A 36 28.35 -2.29 -27.73
CA ALA A 36 28.29 -1.32 -28.81
C ALA A 36 29.31 -1.65 -29.93
N GLU A 37 30.56 -1.95 -29.56
CA GLU A 37 31.60 -2.36 -30.50
C GLU A 37 31.18 -3.61 -31.32
N ILE A 38 30.65 -4.62 -30.64
CA ILE A 38 30.18 -5.86 -31.26
C ILE A 38 29.01 -5.59 -32.21
N LEU A 39 28.02 -4.80 -31.79
CA LEU A 39 26.84 -4.48 -32.60
C LEU A 39 27.22 -3.68 -33.86
N ILE A 40 28.12 -2.71 -33.74
CA ILE A 40 28.64 -1.96 -34.89
C ILE A 40 29.30 -2.92 -35.88
N TRP A 41 30.13 -3.83 -35.38
CA TRP A 41 30.81 -4.80 -36.23
C TRP A 41 29.83 -5.74 -36.94
N LEU A 42 28.82 -6.24 -36.22
CA LEU A 42 27.79 -7.13 -36.80
C LEU A 42 26.97 -6.41 -37.87
N VAL A 43 26.57 -5.15 -37.64
CA VAL A 43 25.81 -4.37 -38.62
C VAL A 43 26.66 -4.08 -39.86
N LYS A 44 27.93 -3.69 -39.70
CA LYS A 44 28.84 -3.48 -40.83
C LYS A 44 29.12 -4.76 -41.63
N ARG A 45 28.98 -5.93 -41.00
CA ARG A 45 29.06 -7.24 -41.69
C ARG A 45 27.83 -7.51 -42.57
N TYR A 46 26.66 -6.99 -42.20
CA TYR A 46 25.44 -7.05 -42.99
C TYR A 46 25.45 -6.01 -44.12
N GLU A 47 25.80 -4.76 -43.80
CA GLU A 47 25.82 -3.65 -44.76
C GLU A 47 27.05 -2.76 -44.51
N PRO A 48 28.10 -2.84 -45.35
CA PRO A 48 29.35 -2.12 -45.13
C PRO A 48 29.25 -0.58 -45.16
N GLN A 49 28.21 -0.04 -45.82
CA GLN A 49 27.98 1.39 -46.02
C GLN A 49 27.12 2.01 -44.90
N MET A 50 26.66 1.21 -43.94
CA MET A 50 25.79 1.72 -42.87
C MET A 50 26.59 2.54 -41.85
N ASP A 51 26.17 3.80 -41.68
CA ASP A 51 26.72 4.70 -40.68
C ASP A 51 25.89 4.64 -39.41
N ILE A 52 26.52 4.19 -38.32
CA ILE A 52 25.88 4.08 -37.00
C ILE A 52 26.63 5.03 -36.07
N PRO A 53 25.91 5.86 -35.27
CA PRO A 53 26.53 6.71 -34.27
C PRO A 53 27.51 5.91 -33.40
N SER A 54 28.77 6.33 -33.34
CA SER A 54 29.82 5.66 -32.56
C SER A 54 29.90 6.12 -31.11
N ASP A 55 29.33 7.30 -30.83
CA ASP A 55 29.44 7.95 -29.52
C ASP A 55 28.40 7.35 -28.56
N VAL A 56 28.88 6.76 -27.46
CA VAL A 56 28.06 6.03 -26.48
C VAL A 56 28.37 6.44 -25.05
N ASP A 57 28.94 7.62 -24.86
CA ASP A 57 29.40 8.10 -23.56
C ASP A 57 28.22 8.54 -22.67
N THR A 58 27.23 9.23 -23.24
CA THR A 58 26.04 9.66 -22.51
C THR A 58 24.91 8.63 -22.56
N GLU A 59 24.02 8.66 -21.57
CA GLU A 59 22.84 7.77 -21.54
C GLU A 59 21.91 7.99 -22.74
N SER A 60 21.70 9.24 -23.14
CA SER A 60 20.90 9.58 -24.33
C SER A 60 21.49 8.97 -25.60
N ASP A 61 22.80 9.03 -25.77
CA ASP A 61 23.47 8.51 -26.97
C ASP A 61 23.41 6.98 -27.01
N ARG A 62 23.54 6.32 -25.87
CA ARG A 62 23.37 4.86 -25.77
C ARG A 62 21.95 4.42 -26.17
N VAL A 63 20.93 5.15 -25.74
CA VAL A 63 19.54 4.86 -26.10
C VAL A 63 19.31 5.08 -27.60
N PHE A 64 19.86 6.17 -28.16
CA PHE A 64 19.79 6.46 -29.59
C PHE A 64 20.49 5.37 -30.42
N PHE A 65 21.69 4.97 -30.01
CA PHE A 65 22.47 3.89 -30.61
C PHE A 65 21.69 2.57 -30.68
N ILE A 66 21.12 2.12 -29.54
CA ILE A 66 20.35 0.86 -29.49
C ILE A 66 19.09 0.93 -30.38
N LYS A 67 18.41 2.08 -30.42
CA LYS A 67 17.25 2.28 -31.31
C LYS A 67 17.67 2.19 -32.79
N ALA A 68 18.76 2.84 -33.18
CA ALA A 68 19.26 2.82 -34.56
C ALA A 68 19.63 1.40 -35.01
N VAL A 69 20.37 0.65 -34.18
CA VAL A 69 20.74 -0.74 -34.47
C VAL A 69 19.51 -1.64 -34.55
N ALA A 70 18.56 -1.52 -33.62
CA ALA A 70 17.34 -2.33 -33.62
C ALA A 70 16.45 -2.05 -34.84
N GLN A 71 16.31 -0.78 -35.23
CA GLN A 71 15.56 -0.37 -36.41
C GLN A 71 16.20 -0.91 -37.70
N PHE A 72 17.52 -0.83 -37.81
CA PHE A 72 18.25 -1.40 -38.94
C PHE A 72 18.01 -2.92 -39.06
N MET A 73 18.23 -3.65 -37.96
CA MET A 73 18.09 -5.11 -37.98
C MET A 73 16.65 -5.57 -38.25
N ALA A 74 15.65 -4.81 -37.79
CA ALA A 74 14.24 -5.10 -38.06
C ALA A 74 13.85 -4.84 -39.53
N THR A 75 14.37 -3.77 -40.13
CA THR A 75 13.98 -3.35 -41.49
C THR A 75 14.75 -4.07 -42.59
N LYS A 76 16.05 -4.31 -42.40
CA LYS A 76 16.95 -4.86 -43.43
C LYS A 76 17.20 -6.35 -43.28
N ALA A 77 17.34 -6.83 -42.05
CA ALA A 77 17.60 -8.24 -41.77
C ALA A 77 16.33 -9.00 -41.31
N HIS A 78 15.20 -8.30 -41.11
CA HIS A 78 13.96 -8.85 -40.56
C HIS A 78 14.14 -9.55 -39.20
N ILE A 79 15.10 -9.10 -38.39
CA ILE A 79 15.40 -9.63 -37.06
C ILE A 79 14.87 -8.67 -35.99
N LYS A 80 13.89 -9.14 -35.20
CA LYS A 80 13.35 -8.38 -34.07
C LYS A 80 14.21 -8.57 -32.82
N LEU A 81 14.82 -7.48 -32.36
CA LEU A 81 15.66 -7.43 -31.16
C LEU A 81 14.93 -6.78 -29.98
N ASN A 82 15.26 -7.21 -28.75
CA ASN A 82 14.77 -6.57 -27.53
C ASN A 82 15.74 -5.48 -27.06
N LEU A 83 15.31 -4.21 -27.15
CA LEU A 83 16.14 -3.05 -26.83
C LEU A 83 16.56 -3.01 -25.35
N LYS A 84 15.66 -3.38 -24.43
CA LYS A 84 15.95 -3.38 -22.98
C LYS A 84 17.06 -4.38 -22.64
N ARG A 85 17.04 -5.57 -23.26
CA ARG A 85 18.08 -6.59 -23.05
C ARG A 85 19.42 -6.21 -23.67
N LEU A 86 19.42 -5.53 -24.81
CA LEU A 86 20.66 -5.00 -25.39
C LEU A 86 21.26 -3.90 -24.51
N TYR A 87 20.43 -2.99 -23.98
CA TYR A 87 20.87 -1.91 -23.11
C TYR A 87 21.43 -2.37 -21.76
N GLN A 88 20.90 -3.48 -21.21
CA GLN A 88 21.42 -4.11 -19.99
C GLN A 88 22.90 -4.54 -20.12
N ALA A 89 23.37 -4.74 -21.36
CA ALA A 89 24.76 -5.04 -21.69
C ALA A 89 25.43 -6.17 -20.90
N ASP A 90 24.63 -7.13 -20.45
CA ASP A 90 25.04 -8.30 -19.68
C ASP A 90 24.77 -9.59 -20.48
N GLY A 91 24.71 -10.74 -19.80
CA GLY A 91 24.38 -12.01 -20.45
C GLY A 91 23.03 -12.06 -21.17
N TYR A 92 22.09 -11.14 -20.91
CA TYR A 92 20.84 -11.04 -21.68
C TYR A 92 21.03 -10.33 -23.02
N ALA A 93 21.97 -9.37 -23.12
CA ALA A 93 22.33 -8.73 -24.38
C ALA A 93 22.90 -9.74 -25.39
N VAL A 94 23.71 -10.69 -24.90
CA VAL A 94 24.29 -11.76 -25.73
C VAL A 94 23.22 -12.62 -26.39
N LYS A 95 22.09 -12.90 -25.72
CA LYS A 95 21.00 -13.65 -26.35
C LYS A 95 20.40 -12.92 -27.56
N GLU A 96 20.35 -11.60 -27.50
CA GLU A 96 19.85 -10.78 -28.60
C GLU A 96 20.90 -10.69 -29.72
N MET A 97 22.19 -10.51 -29.39
CA MET A 97 23.29 -10.53 -30.39
C MET A 97 23.45 -11.91 -31.06
N LEU A 98 23.15 -13.01 -30.36
CA LEU A 98 23.20 -14.36 -30.90
C LEU A 98 22.19 -14.57 -32.04
N LYS A 99 21.05 -13.88 -32.04
CA LYS A 99 20.06 -13.93 -33.14
C LYS A 99 20.66 -13.42 -34.45
N ILE A 100 21.48 -12.39 -34.37
CA ILE A 100 22.18 -11.79 -35.51
C ILE A 100 23.31 -12.72 -35.97
N THR A 101 24.10 -13.16 -35.00
CA THR A 101 25.31 -13.97 -35.21
C THR A 101 24.97 -15.34 -35.82
N SER A 102 23.88 -15.98 -35.40
CA SER A 102 23.48 -17.30 -35.90
C SER A 102 23.11 -17.27 -37.38
N VAL A 103 22.43 -16.21 -37.84
CA VAL A 103 22.07 -16.04 -39.25
C VAL A 103 23.32 -15.89 -40.12
N LEU A 104 24.26 -15.03 -39.72
CA LEU A 104 25.53 -14.86 -40.41
C LEU A 104 26.38 -16.14 -40.42
N TYR A 105 26.44 -16.83 -39.28
CA TYR A 105 27.20 -18.07 -39.13
C TYR A 105 26.64 -19.20 -39.99
N ASN A 106 25.32 -19.36 -40.04
CA ASN A 106 24.67 -20.36 -40.89
C ASN A 106 24.91 -20.08 -42.38
N ALA A 107 24.82 -18.81 -42.81
CA ALA A 107 25.10 -18.43 -44.19
C ALA A 107 26.56 -18.72 -44.60
N MET A 108 27.51 -18.48 -43.69
CA MET A 108 28.93 -18.83 -43.90
C MET A 108 29.14 -20.34 -44.03
N LYS A 109 28.51 -21.14 -43.17
CA LYS A 109 28.63 -22.61 -43.18
C LYS A 109 28.05 -23.24 -44.45
N THR A 110 26.94 -22.70 -44.98
CA THR A 110 26.36 -23.19 -46.23
C THR A 110 27.29 -22.97 -47.43
N LYS A 111 28.07 -21.89 -47.46
CA LYS A 111 29.09 -21.69 -48.51
C LYS A 111 30.23 -22.70 -48.41
N GLN A 112 30.73 -22.99 -47.21
CA GLN A 112 31.81 -23.96 -47.02
C GLN A 112 31.42 -25.39 -47.45
N ASN A 113 30.18 -25.81 -47.18
CA ASN A 113 29.71 -27.14 -47.59
C ASN A 113 29.51 -27.30 -49.11
N ALA A 114 29.42 -26.21 -49.86
CA ALA A 114 29.23 -26.24 -51.32
C ALA A 114 30.56 -26.37 -52.09
N ASP A 115 31.68 -26.00 -51.47
CA ASP A 115 33.02 -26.08 -52.08
C ASP A 115 33.70 -27.46 -51.88
N ASP A 116 33.24 -28.27 -50.92
CA ASP A 116 33.80 -29.61 -50.64
C ASP A 116 33.29 -30.72 -51.60
N ASP A 117 32.25 -30.48 -52.40
CA ASP A 117 31.61 -31.49 -53.27
C ASP A 117 32.17 -31.52 -54.72
N GLN A 118 33.15 -30.67 -55.04
CA GLN A 118 33.68 -30.51 -56.41
C GLN A 118 35.02 -31.22 -56.69
N ASN A 119 35.56 -32.00 -55.74
CA ASN A 119 36.88 -32.64 -55.89
C ASN A 119 36.80 -34.16 -55.80
N LEU A 120 36.35 -34.86 -56.85
CA LEU A 120 36.79 -36.22 -57.19
C LEU A 120 36.30 -36.63 -58.59
N ASP A 121 37.19 -36.48 -59.57
CA ASP A 121 37.06 -37.02 -60.93
C ASP A 121 37.61 -38.46 -61.03
N GLU A 122 37.10 -39.15 -62.05
CA GLU A 122 37.28 -40.49 -62.59
C GLU A 122 38.55 -41.30 -62.25
N GLY A 123 38.34 -42.61 -62.03
CA GLY A 123 39.36 -43.60 -62.42
C GLY A 123 39.37 -44.92 -61.64
N SER A 124 38.68 -45.92 -62.19
CA SER A 124 39.04 -47.35 -62.12
C SER A 124 38.76 -48.15 -60.82
N SER A 125 38.02 -49.24 -61.06
CA SER A 125 38.04 -50.50 -60.31
C SER A 125 37.35 -50.58 -58.95
N LYS A 126 36.09 -51.03 -58.96
CA LYS A 126 35.73 -52.38 -58.47
C LYS A 126 34.23 -52.61 -58.59
N PHE A 127 33.86 -53.77 -59.12
CA PHE A 127 32.60 -54.45 -58.84
C PHE A 127 32.31 -54.42 -57.33
N LYS A 128 31.46 -53.49 -56.89
CA LYS A 128 30.56 -53.69 -55.77
C LYS A 128 29.18 -53.62 -56.37
N PHE A 129 28.46 -54.73 -56.29
CA PHE A 129 27.06 -54.79 -56.61
C PHE A 129 26.32 -53.95 -55.54
N ASP A 130 26.26 -52.64 -55.72
CA ASP A 130 25.47 -51.74 -54.86
C ASP A 130 24.00 -51.92 -55.21
N LEU A 131 23.46 -53.04 -54.74
CA LEU A 131 22.03 -53.33 -54.80
C LEU A 131 21.23 -52.25 -54.06
N GLY A 132 21.83 -51.60 -53.04
CA GLY A 132 21.22 -50.48 -52.32
C GLY A 132 21.00 -49.24 -53.20
N SER A 133 21.98 -48.83 -54.03
CA SER A 133 21.81 -47.66 -54.91
C SER A 133 20.83 -47.95 -56.03
N LYS A 134 20.93 -49.11 -56.69
CA LYS A 134 19.98 -49.52 -57.73
C LYS A 134 18.54 -49.71 -57.21
N ILE A 135 18.36 -50.16 -55.97
CA ILE A 135 17.03 -50.22 -55.34
C ILE A 135 16.50 -48.81 -55.06
N ALA A 136 17.36 -47.88 -54.64
CA ALA A 136 16.96 -46.48 -54.47
C ALA A 136 16.55 -45.86 -55.82
N ASP A 137 17.32 -46.09 -56.88
CA ASP A 137 17.00 -45.62 -58.23
C ASP A 137 15.72 -46.26 -58.78
N LEU A 138 15.49 -47.55 -58.52
CA LEU A 138 14.25 -48.23 -58.91
C LEU A 138 13.03 -47.74 -58.11
N LYS A 139 13.21 -47.41 -56.83
CA LYS A 139 12.16 -46.77 -56.03
C LYS A 139 11.87 -45.35 -56.54
N ALA A 140 12.90 -44.57 -56.85
CA ALA A 140 12.77 -43.26 -57.45
C ALA A 140 12.06 -43.32 -58.82
N ALA A 141 12.43 -44.29 -59.67
CA ALA A 141 11.77 -44.49 -60.97
C ALA A 141 10.30 -44.88 -60.83
N ARG A 142 9.93 -45.72 -59.85
CA ARG A 142 8.52 -46.02 -59.56
C ARG A 142 7.76 -44.82 -59.02
N GLN A 143 8.39 -44.04 -58.15
CA GLN A 143 7.81 -42.82 -57.60
C GLN A 143 7.55 -41.80 -58.72
N LEU A 144 8.53 -41.56 -59.58
CA LEU A 144 8.40 -40.71 -60.77
C LEU A 144 7.31 -41.24 -61.73
N GLY A 145 7.22 -42.56 -61.94
CA GLY A 145 6.14 -43.14 -62.74
C GLY A 145 4.74 -42.87 -62.15
N SER A 146 4.62 -42.94 -60.82
CA SER A 146 3.38 -42.60 -60.12
C SER A 146 3.07 -41.10 -60.23
N GLU A 147 4.08 -40.23 -60.13
CA GLU A 147 3.94 -38.79 -60.28
C GLU A 147 3.56 -38.41 -61.71
N ILE A 148 4.14 -39.03 -62.73
CA ILE A 148 3.75 -38.82 -64.15
C ILE A 148 2.28 -39.20 -64.34
N THR A 149 1.84 -40.30 -63.74
CA THR A 149 0.43 -40.73 -63.84
C THR A 149 -0.50 -39.75 -63.14
N ALA A 150 -0.12 -39.28 -61.94
CA ALA A 150 -0.88 -38.29 -61.19
C ALA A 150 -0.94 -36.93 -61.91
N MET A 151 0.18 -36.45 -62.45
CA MET A 151 0.25 -35.22 -63.24
C MET A 151 -0.53 -35.35 -64.55
N GLY A 152 -0.50 -36.52 -65.19
CA GLY A 152 -1.29 -36.80 -66.38
C GLY A 152 -2.80 -36.75 -66.10
N ALA A 153 -3.25 -37.31 -64.98
CA ALA A 153 -4.64 -37.22 -64.53
C ALA A 153 -5.04 -35.76 -64.22
N SER A 154 -4.21 -35.04 -63.44
CA SER A 154 -4.46 -33.63 -63.13
C SER A 154 -4.50 -32.77 -64.38
N LEU A 155 -3.62 -33.02 -65.36
CA LEU A 155 -3.63 -32.29 -66.62
C LEU A 155 -4.89 -32.58 -67.44
N TYR A 156 -5.34 -33.84 -67.48
CA TYR A 156 -6.59 -34.22 -68.13
C TYR A 156 -7.79 -33.47 -67.55
N ASP A 157 -7.89 -33.43 -66.21
CA ASP A 157 -8.97 -32.72 -65.52
C ASP A 157 -8.90 -31.20 -65.79
N LEU A 158 -7.71 -30.60 -65.72
CA LEU A 158 -7.51 -29.18 -66.00
C LEU A 158 -7.83 -28.82 -67.46
N LEU A 159 -7.46 -29.66 -68.42
CA LEU A 159 -7.79 -29.47 -69.83
C LEU A 159 -9.29 -29.68 -70.09
N GLY A 160 -9.94 -30.57 -69.34
CA GLY A 160 -11.40 -30.76 -69.39
C GLY A 160 -12.17 -29.49 -69.00
N HIS A 161 -11.63 -28.69 -68.07
CA HIS A 161 -12.21 -27.40 -67.68
C HIS A 161 -11.90 -26.24 -68.63
N GLU A 162 -11.04 -26.43 -69.65
CA GLU A 162 -10.64 -25.32 -70.54
C GLU A 162 -11.83 -24.80 -71.37
N GLU A 163 -12.83 -25.62 -71.70
CA GLU A 163 -14.01 -25.18 -72.45
C GLU A 163 -14.79 -24.11 -71.66
N ASP A 164 -15.10 -24.38 -70.39
CA ASP A 164 -15.79 -23.45 -69.49
C ASP A 164 -14.92 -22.22 -69.16
N LEU A 165 -13.64 -22.46 -68.85
CA LEU A 165 -12.69 -21.40 -68.51
C LEU A 165 -12.44 -20.47 -69.68
N ARG A 166 -12.46 -20.98 -70.91
CA ARG A 166 -12.28 -20.17 -72.12
C ARG A 166 -13.44 -19.22 -72.34
N GLU A 167 -14.67 -19.66 -72.14
CA GLU A 167 -15.84 -18.79 -72.24
C GLU A 167 -15.80 -17.71 -71.15
N SER A 168 -15.58 -18.10 -69.89
CA SER A 168 -15.46 -17.17 -68.76
C SER A 168 -14.34 -16.14 -68.95
N ARG A 169 -13.16 -16.60 -69.40
CA ARG A 169 -12.02 -15.73 -69.72
C ARG A 169 -12.34 -14.78 -70.85
N THR A 170 -12.98 -15.26 -71.92
CA THR A 170 -13.36 -14.42 -73.07
C THR A 170 -14.41 -13.38 -72.66
N ALA A 171 -15.40 -13.77 -71.84
CA ALA A 171 -16.42 -12.87 -71.30
C ALA A 171 -15.81 -11.80 -70.37
N ALA A 172 -14.88 -12.19 -69.50
CA ALA A 172 -14.17 -11.26 -68.62
C ALA A 172 -13.28 -10.28 -69.39
N ILE A 173 -12.58 -10.75 -70.43
CA ILE A 173 -11.76 -9.90 -71.31
C ILE A 173 -12.63 -8.98 -72.18
N ALA A 174 -13.80 -9.46 -72.61
CA ALA A 174 -14.74 -8.68 -73.41
C ALA A 174 -15.52 -7.64 -72.57
N ARG A 175 -15.52 -7.76 -71.23
CA ARG A 175 -16.14 -6.78 -70.35
C ARG A 175 -15.42 -5.43 -70.51
N PRO A 176 -16.11 -4.38 -70.98
CA PRO A 176 -15.54 -3.04 -71.02
C PRO A 176 -15.18 -2.63 -69.59
N LEU A 177 -13.96 -2.15 -69.37
CA LEU A 177 -13.60 -1.55 -68.09
C LEU A 177 -14.43 -0.27 -67.93
N GLU A 178 -15.33 -0.24 -66.94
CA GLU A 178 -16.11 0.93 -66.56
C GLU A 178 -15.21 1.93 -65.81
N ILE A 179 -14.28 2.53 -66.55
CA ILE A 179 -13.28 3.48 -66.05
C ILE A 179 -13.97 4.66 -65.34
N ALA A 180 -15.13 5.09 -65.84
CA ALA A 180 -15.89 6.18 -65.25
C ALA A 180 -16.47 5.84 -63.87
N GLU A 181 -16.92 4.60 -63.65
CA GLU A 181 -17.47 4.17 -62.36
C GLU A 181 -16.36 3.96 -61.34
N THR A 182 -15.27 3.31 -61.76
CA THR A 182 -14.07 3.15 -60.92
C THR A 182 -13.45 4.49 -60.53
N GLU A 183 -13.39 5.46 -61.45
CA GLU A 183 -12.94 6.82 -61.16
C GLU A 183 -13.90 7.54 -60.18
N ARG A 184 -15.21 7.39 -60.36
CA ARG A 184 -16.20 7.98 -59.45
C ARG A 184 -16.08 7.39 -58.04
N ALA A 185 -15.97 6.07 -57.92
CA ALA A 185 -15.79 5.39 -56.65
C ALA A 185 -14.48 5.82 -55.96
N LEU A 186 -13.40 5.94 -56.74
CA LEU A 186 -12.12 6.42 -56.23
C LEU A 186 -12.20 7.87 -55.74
N ARG A 187 -12.87 8.77 -56.49
CA ARG A 187 -13.10 10.16 -56.08
C ARG A 187 -13.94 10.27 -54.81
N ALA A 188 -14.97 9.42 -54.67
CA ALA A 188 -15.78 9.35 -53.46
C ALA A 188 -14.94 8.90 -52.26
N ALA A 189 -14.17 7.81 -52.41
CA ALA A 189 -13.29 7.33 -51.34
C ALA A 189 -12.23 8.36 -50.92
N ILE A 190 -11.66 9.10 -51.87
CA ILE A 190 -10.74 10.20 -51.56
C ILE A 190 -11.44 11.28 -50.73
N LYS A 191 -12.67 11.67 -51.12
CA LYS A 191 -13.46 12.67 -50.40
C LYS A 191 -13.75 12.23 -48.97
N ASP A 192 -14.22 10.99 -48.78
CA ASP A 192 -14.53 10.45 -47.45
C ASP A 192 -13.28 10.42 -46.55
N VAL A 193 -12.13 10.02 -47.10
CA VAL A 193 -10.86 10.06 -46.37
C VAL A 193 -10.46 11.49 -46.02
N MET A 194 -10.65 12.47 -46.93
CA MET A 194 -10.37 13.88 -46.64
C MET A 194 -11.26 14.43 -45.53
N GLU A 195 -12.55 14.09 -45.52
CA GLU A 195 -13.48 14.47 -44.45
C GLU A 195 -13.08 13.84 -43.11
N ASN A 196 -12.69 12.56 -43.11
CA ASN A 196 -12.19 11.91 -41.90
C ASN A 196 -10.91 12.57 -41.37
N VAL A 197 -9.97 12.92 -42.26
CA VAL A 197 -8.75 13.66 -41.88
C VAL A 197 -9.10 15.01 -41.26
N GLN A 198 -10.10 15.71 -41.80
CA GLN A 198 -10.53 16.99 -41.26
C GLN A 198 -11.19 16.84 -39.87
N LYS A 199 -12.09 15.85 -39.70
CA LYS A 199 -12.68 15.53 -38.40
C LYS A 199 -11.62 15.19 -37.34
N THR A 200 -10.64 14.37 -37.70
CA THR A 200 -9.54 14.02 -36.77
C THR A 200 -8.70 15.23 -36.41
N LYS A 201 -8.48 16.18 -37.34
CA LYS A 201 -7.79 17.44 -37.02
C LYS A 201 -8.57 18.32 -36.05
N GLU A 202 -9.89 18.42 -36.24
CA GLU A 202 -10.75 19.18 -35.32
C GLU A 202 -10.74 18.56 -33.92
N GLN A 203 -10.87 17.23 -33.83
CA GLN A 203 -10.73 16.50 -32.55
C GLN A 203 -9.37 16.75 -31.89
N LEU A 204 -8.28 16.77 -32.68
CA LEU A 204 -6.93 17.04 -32.16
C LEU A 204 -6.79 18.47 -31.63
N ASN A 205 -7.41 19.45 -32.29
CA ASN A 205 -7.43 20.83 -31.82
C ASN A 205 -8.24 20.98 -30.51
N ASN A 206 -9.38 20.30 -30.40
CA ASN A 206 -10.19 20.30 -29.19
C ASN A 206 -9.40 19.70 -28.02
N ILE A 207 -8.79 18.52 -28.21
CA ILE A 207 -7.92 17.88 -27.21
C ILE A 207 -6.77 18.80 -26.81
N SER A 208 -6.15 19.49 -27.76
CA SER A 208 -5.07 20.44 -27.45
C SER A 208 -5.55 21.63 -26.61
N SER A 209 -6.79 22.10 -26.81
CA SER A 209 -7.41 23.16 -26.00
C SER A 209 -7.72 22.65 -24.60
N ASP A 210 -8.28 21.43 -24.49
CA ASP A 210 -8.61 20.80 -23.21
C ASP A 210 -7.36 20.51 -22.39
N GLU A 211 -6.28 20.03 -23.02
CA GLU A 211 -4.98 19.83 -22.39
C GLU A 211 -4.45 21.13 -21.79
N ALA A 212 -4.48 22.24 -22.55
CA ALA A 212 -4.03 23.54 -22.06
C ALA A 212 -4.88 24.05 -20.88
N SER A 213 -6.20 23.86 -20.95
CA SER A 213 -7.13 24.22 -19.86
C SER A 213 -6.87 23.40 -18.59
N LEU A 214 -6.69 22.08 -18.73
CA LEU A 214 -6.39 21.18 -17.62
C LEU A 214 -5.02 21.48 -17.00
N GLU A 215 -4.00 21.77 -17.79
CA GLU A 215 -2.68 22.14 -17.26
C GLU A 215 -2.76 23.44 -16.44
N ALA A 216 -3.52 24.43 -16.91
CA ALA A 216 -3.77 25.66 -16.15
C ALA A 216 -4.51 25.40 -14.83
N LYS A 217 -5.51 24.51 -14.82
CA LYS A 217 -6.22 24.09 -13.60
C LYS A 217 -5.29 23.35 -12.63
N ILE A 218 -4.45 22.44 -13.13
CA ILE A 218 -3.46 21.72 -12.34
C ILE A 218 -2.47 22.69 -11.70
N GLU A 219 -1.96 23.66 -12.44
CA GLU A 219 -1.01 24.64 -11.92
C GLU A 219 -1.66 25.54 -10.85
N LYS A 220 -2.91 25.99 -11.05
CA LYS A 220 -3.66 26.72 -10.03
C LYS A 220 -3.80 25.90 -8.74
N LYS A 221 -4.16 24.61 -8.86
CA LYS A 221 -4.31 23.70 -7.70
C LYS A 221 -2.99 23.36 -7.02
N LYS A 222 -1.88 23.24 -7.76
CA LYS A 222 -0.54 23.07 -7.19
C LYS A 222 -0.15 24.27 -6.32
N GLN A 223 -0.39 25.49 -6.81
CA GLN A 223 -0.07 26.70 -6.06
C GLN A 223 -0.94 26.86 -4.80
N GLU A 224 -2.22 26.52 -4.89
CA GLU A 224 -3.14 26.49 -3.75
C GLU A 224 -2.68 25.47 -2.70
N LEU A 225 -2.32 24.26 -3.13
CA LEU A 225 -1.80 23.21 -2.27
C LEU A 225 -0.51 23.66 -1.55
N GLU A 226 0.42 24.28 -2.26
CA GLU A 226 1.67 24.77 -1.67
C GLU A 226 1.42 25.85 -0.60
N ARG A 227 0.49 26.78 -0.86
CA ARG A 227 0.08 27.79 0.12
C ARG A 227 -0.53 27.15 1.37
N ASN A 228 -1.43 26.19 1.17
CA ASN A 228 -2.08 25.47 2.28
C ASN A 228 -1.08 24.63 3.08
N GLN A 229 -0.13 23.97 2.42
CA GLN A 229 0.96 23.25 3.09
C GLN A 229 1.83 24.19 3.92
N LYS A 230 2.19 25.35 3.40
CA LYS A 230 2.94 26.38 4.16
C LYS A 230 2.15 26.89 5.37
N ARG A 231 0.84 27.11 5.21
CA ARG A 231 -0.05 27.51 6.30
C ARG A 231 -0.14 26.42 7.37
N LEU A 232 -0.30 25.17 6.97
CA LEU A 232 -0.33 24.02 7.87
C LEU A 232 0.98 23.87 8.64
N GLN A 233 2.13 23.96 7.96
CA GLN A 233 3.44 23.88 8.60
C GLN A 233 3.63 25.00 9.64
N THR A 234 3.17 26.22 9.31
CA THR A 234 3.18 27.33 10.25
C THR A 234 2.30 27.03 11.47
N LEU A 235 1.06 26.57 11.27
CA LEU A 235 0.16 26.19 12.36
C LEU A 235 0.72 25.06 13.23
N GLN A 236 1.35 24.05 12.64
CA GLN A 236 1.98 22.94 13.36
C GLN A 236 3.19 23.37 14.19
N SER A 237 3.92 24.39 13.72
CA SER A 237 5.07 24.93 14.46
C SER A 237 4.67 25.78 15.66
N VAL A 238 3.44 26.30 15.67
CA VAL A 238 2.94 27.12 16.77
C VAL A 238 2.45 26.20 17.89
N ARG A 239 3.08 26.32 19.06
CA ARG A 239 2.61 25.67 20.27
C ARG A 239 1.27 26.30 20.71
N PRO A 240 0.22 25.53 21.03
CA PRO A 240 -1.03 26.09 21.51
C PRO A 240 -0.83 26.88 22.81
N ALA A 241 -1.49 28.04 22.93
CA ALA A 241 -1.24 29.02 24.00
C ALA A 241 -1.40 28.43 25.43
N PHE A 242 -2.37 27.53 25.63
CA PHE A 242 -2.67 26.96 26.94
C PHE A 242 -1.87 25.68 27.26
N MET A 243 -1.02 25.19 26.36
CA MET A 243 -0.25 23.96 26.62
C MET A 243 0.73 24.11 27.78
N GLU A 244 1.32 25.30 27.94
CA GLU A 244 2.24 25.55 29.05
C GLU A 244 1.53 25.57 30.40
N GLU A 245 0.32 26.12 30.44
CA GLU A 245 -0.51 26.12 31.64
C GLU A 245 -0.98 24.71 31.98
N TYR A 246 -1.38 23.93 30.97
CA TYR A 246 -1.77 22.53 31.12
C TYR A 246 -0.64 21.69 31.73
N GLU A 247 0.56 21.73 31.14
CA GLU A 247 1.72 20.97 31.63
C GLU A 247 2.08 21.35 33.07
N LYS A 248 2.00 22.64 33.40
CA LYS A 248 2.25 23.14 34.76
C LYS A 248 1.22 22.62 35.76
N ILE A 249 -0.05 22.55 35.37
CA ILE A 249 -1.12 22.00 36.21
C ILE A 249 -0.95 20.48 36.39
N GLU A 250 -0.57 19.76 35.34
CA GLU A 250 -0.27 18.32 35.46
C GLU A 250 0.88 18.06 36.44
N GLU A 251 1.98 18.82 36.35
CA GLU A 251 3.08 18.69 37.32
C GLU A 251 2.65 18.98 38.76
N GLU A 252 1.81 20.00 38.96
CA GLU A 252 1.29 20.33 40.29
C GLU A 252 0.36 19.22 40.80
N LEU A 253 -0.51 18.69 39.95
CA LEU A 253 -1.38 17.58 40.29
C LEU A 253 -0.57 16.36 40.74
N GLN A 254 0.53 16.05 40.07
CA GLN A 254 1.40 14.94 40.42
C GLN A 254 2.03 15.13 41.81
N LYS A 255 2.53 16.34 42.12
CA LYS A 255 3.08 16.67 43.45
C LYS A 255 2.02 16.59 44.56
N GLN A 256 0.80 17.07 44.28
CA GLN A 256 -0.30 16.99 45.23
C GLN A 256 -0.73 15.54 45.47
N TYR A 257 -0.73 14.70 44.44
CA TYR A 257 -1.04 13.28 44.56
C TYR A 257 0.00 12.53 45.42
N GLU A 258 1.30 12.79 45.21
CA GLU A 258 2.36 12.23 46.08
C GLU A 258 2.15 12.61 47.54
N THR A 259 1.90 13.90 47.81
CA THR A 259 1.62 14.39 49.16
C THR A 259 0.36 13.75 49.76
N TYR A 260 -0.68 13.58 48.96
CA TYR A 260 -1.91 12.91 49.37
C TYR A 260 -1.63 11.45 49.77
N VAL A 261 -0.89 10.70 48.95
CA VAL A 261 -0.54 9.30 49.24
C VAL A 261 0.25 9.17 50.53
N GLU A 262 1.21 10.06 50.79
CA GLU A 262 1.96 10.07 52.06
C GLU A 262 1.05 10.34 53.26
N LYS A 263 0.20 11.38 53.17
CA LYS A 263 -0.75 11.70 54.23
C LYS A 263 -1.75 10.58 54.47
N PHE A 264 -2.23 9.94 53.41
CA PHE A 264 -3.14 8.80 53.49
C PHE A 264 -2.47 7.63 54.22
N ARG A 265 -1.22 7.28 53.86
CA ARG A 265 -0.45 6.24 54.57
C ARG A 265 -0.27 6.57 56.05
N ASN A 266 0.08 7.81 56.37
CA ASN A 266 0.24 8.26 57.76
C ASN A 266 -1.08 8.21 58.53
N LEU A 267 -2.18 8.62 57.92
CA LEU A 267 -3.50 8.58 58.52
C LEU A 267 -3.92 7.13 58.82
N SER A 268 -3.84 6.24 57.84
CA SER A 268 -4.18 4.82 58.03
C SER A 268 -3.35 4.18 59.15
N PHE A 269 -2.07 4.53 59.26
CA PHE A 269 -1.22 4.07 60.34
C PHE A 269 -1.64 4.59 61.72
N LEU A 270 -2.03 5.87 61.82
CA LEU A 270 -2.50 6.47 63.07
C LEU A 270 -3.87 5.94 63.48
N GLU A 271 -4.78 5.76 62.53
CA GLU A 271 -6.09 5.14 62.75
C GLU A 271 -5.93 3.73 63.31
N GLN A 272 -5.06 2.91 62.70
CA GLN A 272 -4.77 1.55 63.20
C GLN A 272 -4.20 1.56 64.63
N GLN A 273 -3.25 2.45 64.93
CA GLN A 273 -2.71 2.57 66.30
C GLN A 273 -3.78 2.99 67.32
N LEU A 274 -4.71 3.86 66.92
CA LEU A 274 -5.79 4.32 67.77
C LEU A 274 -6.81 3.20 68.04
N GLU A 275 -7.14 2.40 67.04
CA GLU A 275 -7.94 1.18 67.19
C GLU A 275 -7.27 0.17 68.14
N ASP A 276 -5.95 -0.05 67.97
CA ASP A 276 -5.19 -0.93 68.86
C ASP A 276 -5.19 -0.43 70.31
N HIS A 277 -5.04 0.90 70.52
CA HIS A 277 -5.10 1.49 71.85
C HIS A 277 -6.48 1.31 72.51
N HIS A 278 -7.56 1.59 71.77
CA HIS A 278 -8.92 1.37 72.25
C HIS A 278 -9.19 -0.12 72.56
N ARG A 279 -8.67 -1.04 71.75
CA ARG A 279 -8.77 -2.49 72.02
C ARG A 279 -8.10 -2.86 73.34
N VAL A 280 -6.87 -2.38 73.57
CA VAL A 280 -6.14 -2.64 74.83
C VAL A 280 -6.84 -2.01 76.04
N GLU A 281 -7.35 -0.78 75.92
CA GLU A 281 -8.11 -0.15 77.00
C GLU A 281 -9.39 -0.92 77.34
N GLN A 282 -10.09 -1.41 76.31
CA GLN A 282 -11.29 -2.22 76.48
C GLN A 282 -10.97 -3.56 77.15
N GLU A 283 -9.92 -4.26 76.71
CA GLU A 283 -9.44 -5.50 77.36
C GLU A 283 -9.11 -5.26 78.85
N ARG A 284 -8.41 -4.16 79.16
CA ARG A 284 -8.10 -3.79 80.55
C ARG A 284 -9.35 -3.48 81.38
N PHE A 285 -10.35 -2.82 80.78
CA PHE A 285 -11.62 -2.54 81.44
C PHE A 285 -12.38 -3.83 81.73
N GLU A 286 -12.43 -4.75 80.76
CA GLU A 286 -13.06 -6.07 80.92
C GLU A 286 -12.34 -6.94 81.96
N GLU A 287 -11.00 -6.92 82.00
CA GLU A 287 -10.21 -7.57 83.05
C GLU A 287 -10.50 -7.00 84.44
N ALA A 288 -10.59 -5.66 84.56
CA ALA A 288 -10.92 -5.01 85.82
C ALA A 288 -12.36 -5.31 86.27
N GLU A 289 -13.33 -5.28 85.35
CA GLU A 289 -14.72 -5.66 85.61
C GLU A 289 -14.82 -7.13 86.05
N ASN A 290 -14.13 -8.03 85.34
CA ASN A 290 -14.06 -9.45 85.70
C ASN A 290 -13.44 -9.65 87.10
N SER A 291 -12.38 -8.91 87.43
CA SER A 291 -11.74 -8.95 88.75
C SER A 291 -12.67 -8.46 89.87
N ILE A 292 -13.35 -7.33 89.66
CA ILE A 292 -14.35 -6.78 90.59
C ILE A 292 -15.51 -7.79 90.76
N ARG A 293 -16.01 -8.36 89.65
CA ARG A 293 -17.08 -9.36 89.67
C ARG A 293 -16.67 -10.63 90.43
N MET A 294 -15.44 -11.10 90.25
CA MET A 294 -14.88 -12.20 91.04
C MET A 294 -14.82 -11.85 92.54
N MET A 295 -14.37 -10.64 92.88
CA MET A 295 -14.30 -10.17 94.28
C MET A 295 -15.69 -10.06 94.91
N GLN A 296 -16.67 -9.49 94.20
CA GLN A 296 -18.06 -9.43 94.64
C GLN A 296 -18.68 -10.82 94.86
N ASN A 297 -18.40 -11.77 93.96
CA ASN A 297 -18.86 -13.15 94.10
C ASN A 297 -18.22 -13.85 95.32
N LYS A 298 -16.93 -13.60 95.60
CA LYS A 298 -16.25 -14.09 96.81
C LYS A 298 -16.88 -13.52 98.08
N LEU A 299 -17.12 -12.21 98.13
CA LEU A 299 -17.82 -11.55 99.25
C LEU A 299 -19.22 -12.12 99.47
N ARG A 300 -20.01 -12.30 98.40
CA ARG A 300 -21.33 -12.95 98.48
C ARG A 300 -21.25 -14.40 98.99
N GLU A 301 -20.22 -15.14 98.60
CA GLU A 301 -19.99 -16.50 99.09
C GLU A 301 -19.61 -16.51 100.59
N GLU A 302 -18.80 -15.54 101.03
CA GLU A 302 -18.42 -15.35 102.44
C GLU A 302 -19.61 -14.93 103.30
N ASP A 303 -20.43 -13.97 102.85
CA ASP A 303 -21.69 -13.59 103.50
C ASP A 303 -22.66 -14.79 103.58
N ARG A 304 -22.75 -15.59 102.51
CA ARG A 304 -23.57 -16.82 102.48
C ARG A 304 -23.04 -17.90 103.42
N ARG A 305 -21.72 -17.98 103.63
CA ARG A 305 -21.09 -18.86 104.64
C ARG A 305 -21.34 -18.37 106.06
N LEU A 306 -21.26 -17.07 106.30
CA LEU A 306 -21.59 -16.44 107.58
C LEU A 306 -23.07 -16.63 107.94
N MET A 307 -23.99 -16.52 106.97
CA MET A 307 -25.41 -16.85 107.15
C MET A 307 -25.68 -18.34 107.40
N LYS A 308 -24.78 -19.25 106.99
CA LYS A 308 -24.94 -20.71 107.19
C LYS A 308 -24.39 -21.22 108.52
N ASN A 309 -23.46 -20.50 109.16
CA ASN A 309 -22.72 -20.98 110.34
C ASN A 309 -22.91 -20.16 111.63
N GLY A 310 -23.91 -19.27 111.74
CA GLY A 310 -24.16 -18.56 112.99
C GLY A 310 -25.53 -17.89 113.07
N GLY A 311 -26.36 -18.37 114.00
CA GLY A 311 -27.61 -17.72 114.39
C GLY A 311 -27.39 -16.45 115.23
N MET A 312 -28.27 -15.48 114.97
CA MET A 312 -28.79 -14.42 115.85
C MET A 312 -27.80 -13.64 116.74
N CYS A 313 -27.60 -12.36 116.41
CA CYS A 313 -27.50 -11.27 117.40
C CYS A 313 -28.11 -9.99 116.82
N MET A 314 -29.22 -9.54 117.41
CA MET A 314 -29.75 -8.18 117.24
C MET A 314 -28.92 -7.18 118.07
N LEU A 315 -28.85 -5.94 117.58
CA LEU A 315 -28.85 -4.61 118.26
C LEU A 315 -27.95 -3.62 117.49
N PRO A 316 -28.15 -2.29 117.58
CA PRO A 316 -29.39 -1.51 117.49
C PRO A 316 -29.29 -0.35 116.46
N VAL A 317 -30.43 0.17 116.03
CA VAL A 317 -30.55 1.45 115.32
C VAL A 317 -30.24 2.58 116.31
N LYS A 318 -29.17 3.34 116.08
CA LYS A 318 -28.96 4.67 116.67
C LYS A 318 -28.72 5.71 115.59
N GLN A 319 -29.59 6.70 115.66
CA GLN A 319 -29.68 7.92 114.88
C GLN A 319 -28.49 8.84 115.18
N TRP A 320 -27.76 9.27 114.16
CA TRP A 320 -26.95 10.48 114.18
C TRP A 320 -27.57 11.47 113.20
N THR A 321 -28.19 12.49 113.76
CA THR A 321 -28.60 13.70 113.07
C THR A 321 -27.54 14.78 113.29
N LEU A 322 -27.43 15.66 112.28
CA LEU A 322 -26.69 16.93 112.22
C LEU A 322 -25.15 16.81 112.07
N SER A 323 -24.47 17.57 111.22
CA SER A 323 -24.88 18.73 110.44
C SER A 323 -23.87 19.01 109.30
N PHE A 324 -24.41 19.54 108.20
CA PHE A 324 -23.87 20.62 107.38
C PHE A 324 -22.41 20.63 106.90
N SER A 325 -22.30 20.91 105.60
CA SER A 325 -21.16 21.54 104.91
C SER A 325 -20.07 20.61 104.39
N LYS A 326 -20.38 19.91 103.28
CA LYS A 326 -19.42 19.58 102.20
C LYS A 326 -20.07 19.08 100.90
N TYR A 327 -21.30 19.52 100.62
CA TYR A 327 -22.04 19.18 99.39
C TYR A 327 -22.49 20.41 98.57
N PHE A 328 -21.79 21.54 98.71
CA PHE A 328 -22.08 22.75 97.93
C PHE A 328 -20.89 23.28 97.10
N ASN A 329 -19.76 22.56 97.04
CA ASN A 329 -18.55 23.05 96.35
C ASN A 329 -17.96 22.12 95.27
N CYS A 330 -18.63 21.03 94.89
CA CYS A 330 -18.24 20.26 93.69
C CYS A 330 -19.11 20.57 92.46
N PHE A 331 -20.33 21.09 92.65
CA PHE A 331 -21.17 21.56 91.53
C PHE A 331 -20.63 22.86 90.89
N LEU A 332 -19.88 23.68 91.65
CA LEU A 332 -19.23 24.90 91.15
C LEU A 332 -17.86 24.65 90.50
N CYS A 333 -17.24 23.49 90.72
CA CYS A 333 -16.07 23.05 89.96
C CYS A 333 -16.49 22.43 88.60
N TRP A 334 -17.65 21.78 88.54
CA TRP A 334 -18.20 21.25 87.28
C TRP A 334 -18.86 22.33 86.38
N TRP A 335 -19.37 23.42 86.95
CA TRP A 335 -19.91 24.56 86.16
C TRP A 335 -18.82 25.51 85.64
N SER A 336 -17.65 25.61 86.29
CA SER A 336 -16.59 26.54 85.86
C SER A 336 -15.67 25.98 84.77
N CYS A 337 -15.57 24.66 84.60
CA CYS A 337 -14.78 24.04 83.52
C CYS A 337 -15.56 23.78 82.23
N THR A 338 -16.89 23.90 82.20
CA THR A 338 -17.70 23.72 80.98
C THR A 338 -17.90 25.01 80.18
N LYS A 339 -17.49 26.17 80.68
CA LYS A 339 -17.59 27.45 79.94
C LYS A 339 -16.40 27.80 79.05
N TYR A 340 -15.22 27.22 79.27
CA TYR A 340 -14.05 27.49 78.42
C TYR A 340 -13.95 26.61 77.17
N LEU A 341 -14.65 25.47 77.13
CA LEU A 341 -14.68 24.60 75.95
C LEU A 341 -15.81 24.98 74.96
N PHE A 342 -16.91 25.55 75.45
CA PHE A 342 -18.04 25.94 74.58
C PHE A 342 -17.80 27.25 73.82
N LEU A 343 -17.06 28.21 74.40
CA LEU A 343 -16.75 29.50 73.74
C LEU A 343 -15.62 29.43 72.71
N TYR A 344 -14.76 28.41 72.75
CA TYR A 344 -13.71 28.21 71.74
C TYR A 344 -14.25 27.45 70.52
N VAL A 345 -15.10 26.43 70.74
CA VAL A 345 -15.70 25.64 69.65
C VAL A 345 -16.77 26.43 68.90
N PHE A 346 -17.63 27.23 69.58
CA PHE A 346 -18.61 28.07 68.87
C PHE A 346 -17.96 29.22 68.08
N ARG A 347 -16.85 29.79 68.58
CA ARG A 347 -16.16 30.89 67.90
C ARG A 347 -15.34 30.39 66.70
N CYS A 348 -14.80 29.17 66.74
CA CYS A 348 -14.18 28.52 65.58
C CYS A 348 -15.20 28.08 64.52
N VAL A 349 -16.35 27.51 64.91
CA VAL A 349 -17.40 27.10 63.95
C VAL A 349 -18.10 28.31 63.31
N TYR A 350 -18.32 29.39 64.06
CA TYR A 350 -18.88 30.63 63.53
C TYR A 350 -17.92 31.36 62.57
N ILE A 351 -16.61 31.40 62.89
CA ILE A 351 -15.60 31.99 62.00
C ILE A 351 -15.39 31.14 60.73
N MET A 352 -15.39 29.80 60.84
CA MET A 352 -15.30 28.91 59.67
C MET A 352 -16.56 28.98 58.78
N SER A 353 -17.76 29.10 59.38
CA SER A 353 -19.01 29.29 58.64
C SER A 353 -19.06 30.65 57.92
N VAL A 354 -18.56 31.73 58.54
CA VAL A 354 -18.49 33.06 57.91
C VAL A 354 -17.46 33.11 56.78
N ILE A 355 -16.29 32.47 56.94
CA ILE A 355 -15.28 32.38 55.88
C ILE A 355 -15.78 31.53 54.69
N MET A 356 -16.47 30.42 54.95
CA MET A 356 -17.05 29.57 53.90
C MET A 356 -18.20 30.27 53.16
N CYS A 357 -19.03 31.06 53.85
CA CYS A 357 -20.05 31.89 53.22
C CYS A 357 -19.47 33.06 52.40
N ILE A 358 -18.33 33.63 52.81
CA ILE A 358 -17.61 34.66 52.02
C ILE A 358 -16.97 34.03 50.77
N ALA A 359 -16.41 32.83 50.87
CA ALA A 359 -15.84 32.11 49.73
C ALA A 359 -16.89 31.66 48.71
N ILE A 360 -18.04 31.14 49.16
CA ILE A 360 -19.16 30.74 48.28
C ILE A 360 -19.78 31.97 47.58
N ARG A 361 -19.86 33.12 48.27
CA ARG A 361 -20.38 34.37 47.68
C ARG A 361 -19.41 35.05 46.71
N ALA A 362 -18.10 34.85 46.88
CA ALA A 362 -17.07 35.29 45.93
C ALA A 362 -17.03 34.43 44.65
N VAL A 363 -17.22 33.10 44.78
CA VAL A 363 -17.33 32.18 43.64
C VAL A 363 -18.63 32.41 42.85
N CYS A 364 -19.75 32.69 43.52
CA CYS A 364 -21.00 33.05 42.83
C CYS A 364 -20.96 34.42 42.14
N HIS A 365 -20.19 35.40 42.64
CA HIS A 365 -20.11 36.73 42.01
C HIS A 365 -19.12 36.79 40.83
N CYS A 366 -18.20 35.83 40.70
CA CYS A 366 -17.36 35.67 39.50
C CYS A 366 -18.09 34.92 38.36
N LEU A 367 -19.06 34.07 38.67
CA LEU A 367 -19.84 33.31 37.67
C LEU A 367 -21.00 34.12 37.03
N GLN A 368 -21.13 35.42 37.36
CA GLN A 368 -22.23 36.26 36.91
C GLN A 368 -21.80 37.61 36.31
N SER A 369 -20.51 37.79 36.00
CA SER A 369 -19.98 39.05 35.44
C SER A 369 -19.25 38.94 34.10
N GLU A 370 -19.39 37.82 33.39
CA GLU A 370 -18.87 37.70 32.01
C GLU A 370 -19.98 37.19 31.07
N ASP A 371 -21.13 37.86 31.11
CA ASP A 371 -21.99 38.03 29.94
C ASP A 371 -21.56 39.34 29.27
N SER A 372 -20.45 39.31 28.52
CA SER A 372 -20.16 40.30 27.51
C SER A 372 -20.37 39.65 26.15
N GLU A 373 -21.59 39.83 25.65
CA GLU A 373 -21.98 40.02 24.26
C GLU A 373 -20.76 40.12 23.32
N ILE A 374 -20.52 39.05 22.55
CA ILE A 374 -19.63 39.07 21.39
C ILE A 374 -20.56 39.22 20.18
N ASP A 375 -20.59 40.43 19.63
CA ASP A 375 -21.18 40.69 18.32
C ASP A 375 -20.28 40.01 17.28
N VAL A 376 -20.84 38.97 16.64
CA VAL A 376 -20.26 38.36 15.43
C VAL A 376 -20.88 39.10 14.25
N ASP A 377 -20.27 40.23 13.89
CA ASP A 377 -20.39 40.77 12.53
C ASP A 377 -19.38 40.00 11.66
N ASP A 378 -19.80 38.84 11.16
CA ASP A 378 -19.15 38.24 9.98
C ASP A 378 -20.08 38.55 8.80
N ASP A 379 -19.62 39.50 7.98
CA ASP A 379 -20.09 39.76 6.63
C ASP A 379 -19.93 38.46 5.81
N ASP A 380 -21.02 37.69 5.70
CA ASP A 380 -21.20 36.71 4.63
C ASP A 380 -21.37 37.50 3.32
N ASP A 381 -20.25 37.81 2.66
CA ASP A 381 -20.27 38.12 1.23
C ASP A 381 -20.63 36.81 0.50
N ASP A 382 -21.89 36.76 0.06
CA ASP A 382 -22.45 35.82 -0.90
C ASP A 382 -21.56 35.77 -2.17
N ASP A 383 -20.73 34.75 -2.30
CA ASP A 383 -20.25 34.28 -3.61
C ASP A 383 -21.20 33.14 -4.05
N ASP A 384 -22.30 33.55 -4.68
CA ASP A 384 -23.17 32.72 -5.51
C ASP A 384 -22.33 32.14 -6.67
N ASP A 385 -21.68 30.99 -6.46
CA ASP A 385 -21.21 30.14 -7.55
C ASP A 385 -22.43 29.34 -8.07
N ASP A 386 -23.13 29.94 -9.03
CA ASP A 386 -24.14 29.29 -9.87
C ASP A 386 -23.52 28.03 -10.54
N GLU A 387 -23.81 26.85 -9.99
CA GLU A 387 -23.67 25.59 -10.71
C GLU A 387 -24.81 25.49 -11.74
N GLU A 388 -24.60 26.07 -12.94
CA GLU A 388 -25.39 25.71 -14.12
C GLU A 388 -25.09 24.24 -14.47
N GLU A 389 -25.96 23.34 -14.01
CA GLU A 389 -26.09 22.00 -14.56
C GLU A 389 -26.58 22.10 -16.01
N ASP A 390 -25.65 22.02 -16.96
CA ASP A 390 -25.97 21.77 -18.37
C ASP A 390 -26.58 20.35 -18.49
N GLU A 391 -27.90 20.25 -18.37
CA GLU A 391 -28.67 19.10 -18.85
C GLU A 391 -28.55 19.02 -20.38
N ALA A 392 -27.55 18.25 -20.85
CA ALA A 392 -27.47 17.85 -22.23
C ALA A 392 -28.56 16.80 -22.51
N ASN A 393 -29.63 17.24 -23.17
CA ASN A 393 -30.65 16.39 -23.79
C ASN A 393 -30.00 15.38 -24.75
N GLU A 394 -30.02 14.09 -24.41
CA GLU A 394 -29.85 13.00 -25.37
C GLU A 394 -31.20 12.70 -26.04
N ASP A 395 -31.52 13.45 -27.10
CA ASP A 395 -32.48 13.03 -28.12
C ASP A 395 -31.82 11.92 -28.96
N LEU A 396 -32.10 10.67 -28.61
CA LEU A 396 -31.82 9.52 -29.48
C LEU A 396 -33.11 9.12 -30.19
N ASP A 397 -33.28 9.63 -31.40
CA ASP A 397 -34.27 9.13 -32.35
C ASP A 397 -34.02 7.64 -32.64
N GLU A 398 -35.08 6.86 -32.41
CA GLU A 398 -35.27 5.51 -32.90
C GLU A 398 -35.19 5.48 -34.43
N ASP A 399 -34.37 4.58 -34.98
CA ASP A 399 -34.67 3.81 -36.20
C ASP A 399 -33.53 2.81 -36.46
N ASN A 400 -33.78 1.52 -36.23
CA ASN A 400 -33.94 0.56 -37.33
C ASN A 400 -33.90 -0.89 -36.83
N ASP A 401 -34.87 -1.64 -37.35
CA ASP A 401 -35.14 -3.06 -37.20
C ASP A 401 -33.97 -4.01 -37.52
N SER A 402 -34.06 -5.20 -36.91
CA SER A 402 -34.11 -6.52 -37.58
C SER A 402 -33.13 -7.60 -37.08
N LEU A 403 -33.76 -8.63 -36.49
CA LEU A 403 -33.51 -10.08 -36.65
C LEU A 403 -32.55 -10.80 -35.68
N ASP A 404 -33.18 -11.36 -34.63
CA ASP A 404 -33.37 -12.80 -34.36
C ASP A 404 -32.15 -13.76 -34.27
N GLY A 405 -32.01 -14.45 -33.11
CA GLY A 405 -31.29 -15.73 -32.99
C GLY A 405 -30.54 -15.97 -31.67
N PRO A 406 -30.71 -17.12 -30.97
CA PRO A 406 -30.65 -17.17 -29.51
C PRO A 406 -29.33 -17.68 -28.88
N ALA A 407 -29.25 -17.40 -27.57
CA ALA A 407 -28.18 -17.69 -26.63
C ALA A 407 -27.88 -19.18 -26.38
N ALA A 408 -26.60 -19.45 -26.07
CA ALA A 408 -26.17 -20.57 -25.24
C ALA A 408 -24.97 -20.16 -24.37
N ASN A 409 -25.12 -20.37 -23.05
CA ASN A 409 -24.13 -20.15 -21.99
C ASN A 409 -22.75 -20.79 -22.25
N PRO A 410 -21.70 -20.29 -21.57
CA PRO A 410 -21.08 -21.17 -20.59
C PRO A 410 -20.68 -20.47 -19.27
N THR A 411 -21.00 -21.20 -18.21
CA THR A 411 -20.56 -21.06 -16.81
C THR A 411 -19.04 -21.06 -16.68
N ARG A 412 -18.45 -20.09 -15.94
CA ARG A 412 -17.21 -20.30 -15.18
C ARG A 412 -17.04 -19.29 -14.03
N PRO A 413 -16.65 -19.73 -12.81
CA PRO A 413 -16.42 -18.84 -11.68
C PRO A 413 -14.98 -18.33 -11.64
N GLY A 414 -14.80 -17.02 -11.52
CA GLY A 414 -13.52 -16.34 -11.34
C GLY A 414 -13.40 -15.75 -9.94
N ARG A 415 -12.60 -16.40 -9.11
CA ARG A 415 -12.24 -16.06 -7.73
C ARG A 415 -11.29 -14.85 -7.75
N SER A 416 -11.69 -13.69 -7.25
CA SER A 416 -10.77 -12.57 -6.96
C SER A 416 -10.42 -12.57 -5.46
N LEU A 417 -9.13 -12.60 -5.18
CA LEU A 417 -8.54 -12.45 -3.85
C LEU A 417 -8.41 -10.97 -3.55
N HIS A 418 -9.12 -10.50 -2.52
CA HIS A 418 -8.86 -9.22 -1.87
C HIS A 418 -7.74 -9.40 -0.84
N PRO A 419 -6.74 -8.51 -0.74
CA PRO A 419 -5.77 -8.55 0.35
C PRO A 419 -6.42 -8.07 1.65
N GLN A 420 -6.33 -8.87 2.71
CA GLN A 420 -6.80 -8.51 4.05
C GLN A 420 -5.75 -7.64 4.76
N ILE A 421 -6.25 -6.59 5.38
CA ILE A 421 -5.56 -5.69 6.31
C ILE A 421 -5.23 -6.48 7.59
N LEU A 422 -4.01 -6.29 8.09
CA LEU A 422 -3.53 -6.76 9.38
C LEU A 422 -4.29 -6.02 10.49
N GLU A 423 -5.00 -6.74 11.34
CA GLU A 423 -5.38 -6.26 12.67
C GLU A 423 -4.65 -7.06 13.74
N GLU A 424 -3.98 -6.31 14.61
CA GLU A 424 -3.37 -6.74 15.86
C GLU A 424 -4.45 -7.23 16.84
N SER A 425 -4.21 -8.33 17.54
CA SER A 425 -4.94 -8.66 18.77
C SER A 425 -4.05 -9.46 19.71
N ASP A 426 -3.77 -8.79 20.83
CA ASP A 426 -3.78 -9.24 22.21
C ASP A 426 -2.87 -10.40 22.65
N ASN A 427 -1.89 -9.97 23.45
CA ASN A 427 -1.21 -10.74 24.48
C ASN A 427 -2.22 -11.22 25.53
N ASP A 428 -2.29 -12.53 25.72
CA ASP A 428 -2.58 -13.16 26.99
C ASP A 428 -1.66 -14.38 27.12
N PHE A 429 -0.51 -14.21 27.80
CA PHE A 429 0.09 -15.14 28.77
C PHE A 429 1.40 -14.60 29.36
#